data_AF-A0A8T4LWD2-F1
#
_entry.id   AF-A0A8T4LWD2-F1
#
_cell.length_a   1.000
_cell.length_b   1.000
_cell.length_c   1.000
_cell.angle_alpha   90.00
_cell.angle_beta   90.00
_cell.angle_gamma   90.00
#
_symmetry.space_group_name_H-M   'P 1'
#
loop_
_entity.id
_entity.type
_entity.pdbx_description
1 polymer ?
#
loop_
_entity_poly.entity_id
_entity_poly.type
_entity_poly.pdbx_seq_one_letter_code
_entity_poly.pdbx_strand_id
1 'polypeptide(L)'
;MDWLTLAVASMVFLSLSNLFVKLVVTSNSFAKLDPNDFLLPGVLIAAGVAIALYSFWQKTQTPLSYYPIGIAIFASLGVIAMILALQRGKVALVTAVLSLSTILVAVLSFAFLGDRFSGREIAAMVLALMSLLMLVV
;
A
#
# COMPACT_ATOMS: atom_id res chain seq x y z
N MET A 1 2.21 8.67 -22.56
CA MET A 1 1.12 8.51 -21.57
C MET A 1 1.33 9.56 -20.50
N ASP A 2 0.28 10.27 -20.11
CA ASP A 2 0.38 11.26 -19.04
C ASP A 2 0.44 10.58 -17.66
N TRP A 3 1.22 11.14 -16.73
CA TRP A 3 1.42 10.56 -15.40
C TRP A 3 0.12 10.52 -14.60
N LEU A 4 -0.77 11.50 -14.83
CA LEU A 4 -2.08 11.58 -14.20
C LEU A 4 -2.97 10.41 -14.62
N THR A 5 -2.98 10.05 -15.91
CA THR A 5 -3.75 8.90 -16.41
C THR A 5 -3.29 7.59 -15.76
N LEU A 6 -1.97 7.40 -15.61
CA LEU A 6 -1.42 6.21 -14.96
C LEU A 6 -1.75 6.17 -13.45
N ALA A 7 -1.72 7.32 -12.78
CA ALA A 7 -2.12 7.43 -11.38
C ALA A 7 -3.60 7.08 -11.17
N VAL A 8 -4.48 7.58 -12.05
CA VAL A 8 -5.92 7.27 -12.02
C VAL A 8 -6.17 5.78 -12.28
N ALA A 9 -5.50 5.20 -13.29
CA ALA A 9 -5.62 3.77 -13.56
C ALA A 9 -5.17 2.92 -12.35
N SER A 10 -4.05 3.30 -11.72
CA SER A 10 -3.55 2.66 -10.51
C SER A 10 -4.58 2.72 -9.37
N MET A 11 -5.20 3.88 -9.13
CA MET A 11 -6.24 4.06 -8.12
C MET A 11 -7.42 3.09 -8.35
N VAL A 12 -7.87 2.94 -9.60
CA VAL A 12 -8.97 2.03 -9.96
C VAL A 12 -8.57 0.57 -9.69
N PHE A 13 -7.40 0.14 -10.17
CA PHE A 13 -6.93 -1.24 -9.97
C PHE A 13 -6.74 -1.59 -8.50
N LEU A 14 -6.17 -0.69 -7.70
CA LEU A 14 -5.99 -0.89 -6.27
C LEU A 14 -7.33 -0.96 -5.54
N SER A 15 -8.30 -0.12 -5.92
CA SER A 15 -9.64 -0.14 -5.34
C SER A 15 -10.38 -1.46 -5.64
N LEU A 16 -10.32 -1.93 -6.89
CA LEU A 16 -10.88 -3.24 -7.27
C LEU A 16 -10.18 -4.38 -6.55
N SER A 17 -8.85 -4.34 -6.44
CA SER A 17 -8.08 -5.32 -5.68
C SER A 17 -8.57 -5.43 -4.24
N ASN A 18 -8.78 -4.31 -3.55
CA ASN A 18 -9.27 -4.30 -2.17
C ASN A 18 -10.68 -4.91 -2.02
N LEU A 19 -11.55 -4.72 -3.01
CA LEU A 19 -12.86 -5.38 -3.04
C LEU A 19 -12.72 -6.91 -3.19
N PHE A 20 -11.88 -7.36 -4.13
CA PHE A 20 -11.62 -8.80 -4.30
C PHE A 20 -11.00 -9.41 -3.04
N VAL A 21 -10.04 -8.73 -2.41
CA VAL A 21 -9.44 -9.18 -1.14
C VAL A 21 -10.50 -9.32 -0.07
N LYS A 22 -11.42 -8.35 0.08
CA LYS A 22 -12.52 -8.49 1.04
C LYS A 22 -13.38 -9.71 0.73
N LEU A 23 -13.81 -9.89 -0.53
CA LEU A 23 -14.65 -11.02 -0.93
C LEU A 23 -13.98 -12.35 -0.56
N VAL A 24 -12.69 -12.48 -0.86
CA VAL A 24 -11.86 -13.63 -0.51
C VAL A 24 -11.86 -13.83 1.00
N VAL A 25 -11.48 -12.81 1.76
CA VAL A 25 -11.36 -12.86 3.23
C VAL A 25 -12.69 -13.16 3.93
N THR A 26 -13.82 -12.68 3.40
CA THR A 26 -15.16 -12.95 3.95
C THR A 26 -15.75 -14.29 3.52
N SER A 27 -15.12 -15.00 2.59
CA SER A 27 -15.58 -16.32 2.20
C SER A 27 -15.42 -17.31 3.37
N ASN A 28 -16.38 -18.23 3.52
CA ASN A 28 -16.39 -19.22 4.60
C ASN A 28 -15.13 -20.10 4.67
N SER A 29 -14.37 -20.20 3.58
CA SER A 29 -13.12 -20.94 3.52
C SER A 29 -11.94 -20.15 4.09
N PHE A 30 -11.89 -18.84 3.84
CA PHE A 30 -10.82 -17.96 4.33
C PHE A 30 -11.03 -17.50 5.77
N ALA A 31 -12.27 -17.39 6.23
CA ALA A 31 -12.57 -17.07 7.62
C ALA A 31 -12.07 -18.13 8.62
N LYS A 32 -11.74 -19.34 8.12
CA LYS A 32 -11.16 -20.45 8.89
C LYS A 32 -9.63 -20.45 8.89
N LEU A 33 -8.99 -19.63 8.07
CA LEU A 33 -7.53 -19.55 8.02
C LEU A 33 -7.02 -18.75 9.22
N ASP A 34 -6.07 -19.34 9.94
CA ASP A 34 -5.37 -18.67 11.01
C ASP A 34 -4.50 -17.56 10.41
N PRO A 35 -4.32 -16.40 11.07
CA PRO A 35 -3.34 -15.39 10.65
C PRO A 35 -1.95 -15.96 10.34
N ASN A 36 -1.56 -17.05 10.99
CA ASN A 36 -0.30 -17.76 10.73
C ASN A 36 -0.26 -18.46 9.36
N ASP A 37 -1.40 -18.80 8.77
CA ASP A 37 -1.48 -19.42 7.43
C ASP A 37 -1.05 -18.45 6.33
N PHE A 38 -1.03 -17.14 6.62
CA PHE A 38 -0.55 -16.11 5.70
C PHE A 38 0.98 -15.91 5.77
N LEU A 39 1.65 -16.47 6.79
CA LEU A 39 3.11 -16.35 6.91
C LEU A 39 3.82 -17.05 5.77
N LEU A 40 3.42 -18.27 5.42
CA LEU A 40 4.08 -19.03 4.36
C LEU A 40 3.93 -18.38 2.97
N PRO A 41 2.73 -17.98 2.51
CA PRO A 41 2.58 -17.19 1.28
C PRO A 41 3.37 -15.89 1.33
N GLY A 42 3.36 -15.18 2.47
CA GLY A 42 4.12 -13.93 2.65
C GLY A 42 5.62 -14.13 2.50
N VAL A 43 6.17 -15.20 3.10
CA VAL A 43 7.59 -15.58 2.99
C VAL A 43 7.94 -15.98 1.57
N LEU A 44 7.08 -16.72 0.87
CA LEU A 44 7.31 -17.12 -0.52
C LEU A 44 7.30 -15.92 -1.47
N ILE A 45 6.39 -14.95 -1.27
CA ILE A 45 6.38 -13.69 -2.01
C ILE A 45 7.69 -12.93 -1.74
N ALA A 46 8.07 -12.77 -0.48
CA ALA A 46 9.30 -12.07 -0.10
C ALA A 46 10.55 -12.75 -0.71
N ALA A 47 10.62 -14.08 -0.68
CA ALA A 47 11.71 -14.86 -1.27
C ALA A 47 11.74 -14.72 -2.80
N GLY A 48 10.58 -14.80 -3.47
CA GLY A 48 10.48 -14.60 -4.92
C GLY A 48 10.95 -13.21 -5.34
N VAL A 49 10.59 -12.18 -4.58
CA VAL A 49 11.09 -10.82 -4.84
C VAL A 49 12.60 -10.74 -4.57
N ALA A 50 13.10 -11.30 -3.47
CA ALA A 50 14.55 -11.31 -3.20
C ALA A 50 15.36 -11.96 -4.32
N ILE A 51 14.87 -13.08 -4.90
CA ILE A 51 15.52 -13.77 -6.03
C ILE A 51 15.47 -12.90 -7.30
N ALA A 52 14.32 -12.27 -7.59
CA ALA A 52 14.19 -11.39 -8.75
C ALA A 52 15.16 -10.20 -8.65
N LEU A 53 15.31 -9.64 -7.45
CA LEU A 53 16.21 -8.51 -7.18
C LEU A 53 17.68 -8.90 -7.21
N TYR A 54 18.05 -10.05 -6.65
CA TYR A 54 19.40 -10.60 -6.79
C TYR A 54 19.77 -10.81 -8.27
N SER A 55 18.85 -11.37 -9.04
CA SER A 55 19.03 -11.59 -10.49
C SER A 55 19.16 -10.27 -11.26
N PHE A 56 18.43 -9.23 -10.85
CA PHE A 56 18.52 -7.90 -11.45
C PHE A 56 19.82 -7.18 -11.06
N TRP A 57 20.25 -7.31 -9.81
CA TRP A 57 21.50 -6.72 -9.32
C TRP A 57 22.72 -7.33 -10.02
N GLN A 58 22.77 -8.65 -10.19
CA GLN A 58 23.83 -9.32 -10.95
C GLN A 58 23.95 -8.77 -12.38
N LYS A 59 22.82 -8.44 -13.02
CA LYS A 59 22.81 -7.92 -14.39
C LYS A 59 23.20 -6.46 -14.51
N THR A 60 22.92 -5.63 -13.51
CA THR A 60 23.05 -4.18 -13.63
C THR A 60 24.21 -3.58 -12.86
N GLN A 61 24.72 -4.25 -11.80
CA GLN A 61 25.78 -3.77 -10.91
C GLN A 61 25.60 -2.31 -10.42
N THR A 62 24.37 -1.80 -10.44
CA THR A 62 24.09 -0.41 -10.09
C THR A 62 23.94 -0.24 -8.58
N PRO A 63 24.41 0.89 -8.03
CA PRO A 63 24.34 1.17 -6.60
C PRO A 63 22.92 1.39 -6.07
N LEU A 64 21.89 1.43 -6.93
CA LEU A 64 20.48 1.65 -6.54
C LEU A 64 19.70 0.34 -6.30
N SER A 65 20.37 -0.81 -6.31
CA SER A 65 19.77 -2.15 -6.18
C SER A 65 19.08 -2.45 -4.84
N TYR A 66 19.27 -1.61 -3.82
CA TYR A 66 18.63 -1.78 -2.50
C TYR A 66 17.22 -1.17 -2.41
N TYR A 67 16.87 -0.17 -3.23
CA TYR A 67 15.53 0.44 -3.20
C TYR A 67 14.41 -0.55 -3.51
N PRO A 68 14.54 -1.41 -4.55
CA PRO A 68 13.53 -2.43 -4.81
C PRO A 68 13.34 -3.42 -3.64
N ILE A 69 14.40 -3.71 -2.86
CA ILE A 69 14.31 -4.59 -1.69
C ILE A 69 13.45 -3.93 -0.62
N GLY A 70 13.69 -2.63 -0.34
CA GLY A 70 12.86 -1.85 0.57
C GLY A 70 11.40 -1.83 0.11
N ILE A 71 11.15 -1.53 -1.17
CA ILE A 71 9.81 -1.53 -1.76
C ILE A 71 9.11 -2.88 -1.54
N ALA A 72 9.79 -3.98 -1.82
CA ALA A 72 9.24 -5.33 -1.66
C ALA A 72 8.85 -5.66 -0.23
N ILE A 73 9.72 -5.33 0.73
CA ILE A 73 9.51 -5.59 2.15
C ILE A 73 8.30 -4.78 2.64
N PHE A 74 8.29 -3.47 2.41
CA PHE A 74 7.21 -2.60 2.88
C PHE A 74 5.89 -2.89 2.16
N ALA A 75 5.90 -3.23 0.87
CA ALA A 75 4.70 -3.64 0.15
C ALA A 75 4.12 -4.94 0.71
N SER A 76 4.95 -5.94 1.00
CA SER A 76 4.50 -7.23 1.56
C SER A 76 3.89 -7.05 2.95
N LEU A 77 4.57 -6.29 3.82
CA LEU A 77 4.05 -5.96 5.15
C LEU A 77 2.74 -5.17 5.07
N GLY A 78 2.67 -4.20 4.14
CA GLY A 78 1.47 -3.41 3.89
C GLY A 78 0.28 -4.27 3.46
N VAL A 79 0.49 -5.24 2.56
CA VAL A 79 -0.56 -6.17 2.12
C VAL A 79 -1.03 -7.07 3.27
N ILE A 80 -0.12 -7.60 4.09
CA ILE A 80 -0.49 -8.42 5.25
C ILE A 80 -1.35 -7.61 6.23
N ALA A 81 -0.91 -6.39 6.58
CA ALA A 81 -1.66 -5.51 7.47
C ALA A 81 -3.03 -5.14 6.89
N MET A 82 -3.11 -4.88 5.59
CA MET A 82 -4.36 -4.59 4.88
C MET A 82 -5.32 -5.77 4.93
N ILE A 83 -4.86 -7.00 4.69
CA ILE A 83 -5.68 -8.21 4.78
C ILE A 83 -6.26 -8.32 6.19
N LEU A 84 -5.42 -8.23 7.23
CA LEU A 84 -5.84 -8.28 8.63
C LEU A 84 -6.88 -7.19 8.97
N ALA A 85 -6.68 -5.97 8.48
CA ALA A 85 -7.64 -4.88 8.65
C ALA A 85 -8.97 -5.17 7.95
N LEU A 86 -8.93 -5.71 6.72
CA LEU A 86 -10.13 -6.09 5.96
C LEU A 86 -10.86 -7.30 6.56
N GLN A 87 -10.20 -8.18 7.32
CA GLN A 87 -10.93 -9.23 8.06
C GLN A 87 -11.80 -8.63 9.16
N ARG A 88 -11.31 -7.56 9.82
CA ARG A 88 -11.94 -6.97 11.02
C ARG A 88 -12.87 -5.79 10.72
N GLY A 89 -12.66 -5.07 9.62
CA GLY A 89 -13.37 -3.82 9.31
C GLY A 89 -14.22 -3.86 8.05
N LYS A 90 -15.08 -2.85 7.87
CA LYS A 90 -15.80 -2.60 6.60
C LYS A 90 -14.81 -2.11 5.54
N VAL A 91 -14.95 -2.56 4.29
CA VAL A 91 -14.03 -2.18 3.19
C VAL A 91 -13.91 -0.67 3.09
N ALA A 92 -15.05 0.04 3.03
CA ALA A 92 -15.08 1.49 2.89
C ALA A 92 -14.27 2.21 3.98
N LEU A 93 -14.35 1.75 5.23
CA LEU A 93 -13.59 2.33 6.35
C LEU A 93 -12.11 2.03 6.24
N VAL A 94 -11.75 0.78 5.94
CA VAL A 94 -10.34 0.38 5.79
C VAL A 94 -9.70 1.13 4.60
N THR A 95 -10.38 1.21 3.47
CA THR A 95 -9.87 1.93 2.29
C THR A 95 -9.78 3.44 2.53
N ALA A 96 -10.70 4.01 3.29
CA ALA A 96 -10.63 5.41 3.70
C ALA A 96 -9.39 5.66 4.57
N VAL A 97 -9.15 4.84 5.59
CA VAL A 97 -7.93 4.95 6.40
C VAL A 97 -6.67 4.76 5.55
N LEU A 98 -6.65 3.79 4.63
CA LEU A 98 -5.52 3.60 3.71
C LEU A 98 -5.28 4.80 2.80
N SER A 99 -6.32 5.58 2.46
CA SER A 99 -6.16 6.80 1.66
C SER A 99 -5.39 7.91 2.40
N LEU A 100 -5.30 7.86 3.74
CA LEU A 100 -4.42 8.73 4.54
C LEU A 100 -2.93 8.53 4.23
N SER A 101 -2.57 7.42 3.58
CA SER A 101 -1.20 7.22 3.08
C SER A 101 -0.75 8.35 2.16
N THR A 102 -1.65 9.02 1.44
CA THR A 102 -1.33 10.19 0.61
C THR A 102 -0.77 11.36 1.43
N ILE A 103 -1.35 11.61 2.60
CA ILE A 103 -0.89 12.64 3.54
C ILE A 103 0.44 12.22 4.15
N LEU A 104 0.57 10.96 4.57
CA LEU A 104 1.82 10.43 5.10
C LEU A 104 2.95 10.54 4.07
N VAL A 105 2.69 10.19 2.82
CA VAL A 105 3.64 10.34 1.71
C VAL A 105 4.02 11.80 1.53
N ALA A 106 3.07 12.74 1.52
CA ALA A 106 3.38 14.16 1.40
C ALA A 106 4.26 14.66 2.55
N VAL A 107 4.00 14.25 3.79
CA VAL A 107 4.82 14.59 4.95
C VAL A 107 6.23 14.00 4.83
N LEU A 108 6.34 12.72 4.45
CA LEU A 108 7.63 12.07 4.24
C LEU A 108 8.40 12.68 3.07
N SER A 109 7.74 13.04 1.99
CA SER A 109 8.34 13.75 0.86
C SER A 109 8.87 15.13 1.26
N PHE A 110 8.12 15.90 2.04
CA PHE A 110 8.60 17.16 2.60
C PHE A 110 9.86 16.93 3.46
N ALA A 111 9.82 15.94 4.36
CA ALA A 111 10.89 15.70 5.32
C ALA A 111 12.18 15.09 4.70
N PHE A 112 12.03 14.17 3.75
CA PHE A 112 13.15 13.37 3.22
C PHE A 112 13.56 13.72 1.79
N LEU A 113 12.64 14.25 0.97
CA LEU A 113 12.90 14.59 -0.43
C LEU A 113 13.02 16.11 -0.65
N GLY A 114 12.65 16.92 0.35
CA GLY A 114 12.72 18.38 0.29
C GLY A 114 11.62 19.01 -0.56
N ASP A 115 10.55 18.26 -0.84
CA ASP A 115 9.38 18.74 -1.58
C ASP A 115 8.78 19.96 -0.86
N ARG A 116 8.35 20.96 -1.62
CA ARG A 116 7.70 22.16 -1.08
C ARG A 116 6.26 22.22 -1.55
N PHE A 117 5.35 22.27 -0.59
CA PHE A 117 3.92 22.41 -0.83
C PHE A 117 3.50 23.88 -0.68
N SER A 118 2.69 24.34 -1.62
CA SER A 118 1.99 25.61 -1.55
C SER A 118 0.92 25.60 -0.45
N GLY A 119 0.53 26.78 0.03
CA GLY A 119 -0.53 26.90 1.04
C GLY A 119 -1.87 26.28 0.62
N ARG A 120 -2.16 26.23 -0.69
CA ARG A 120 -3.36 25.58 -1.23
C ARG A 120 -3.31 24.06 -1.13
N GLU A 121 -2.15 23.46 -1.42
CA GLU A 121 -1.94 22.00 -1.29
C GLU A 121 -2.02 21.58 0.18
N ILE A 122 -1.44 22.37 1.09
CA ILE A 122 -1.56 22.13 2.53
C ILE A 122 -3.02 22.20 2.98
N ALA A 123 -3.77 23.23 2.55
CA ALA A 123 -5.20 23.34 2.88
C ALA A 123 -6.01 22.14 2.34
N ALA A 124 -5.72 21.68 1.13
CA ALA A 124 -6.36 20.49 0.57
C ALA A 124 -6.05 19.22 1.38
N MET A 125 -4.80 19.04 1.81
CA MET A 125 -4.40 17.91 2.67
C MET A 125 -5.11 17.95 4.03
N VAL A 126 -5.25 19.13 4.65
CA VAL A 126 -5.97 19.29 5.92
C VAL A 126 -7.46 18.97 5.75
N LEU A 127 -8.09 19.46 4.67
CA LEU A 127 -9.50 19.13 4.38
C LEU A 127 -9.70 17.63 4.15
N ALA A 128 -8.78 16.98 3.43
CA ALA A 128 -8.80 15.53 3.24
C ALA A 128 -8.69 14.79 4.58
N LEU A 129 -7.78 15.22 5.46
CA LEU A 129 -7.62 14.66 6.81
C LEU A 129 -8.92 14.77 7.61
N MET A 130 -9.55 15.95 7.61
CA MET A 130 -10.79 16.20 8.36
C MET A 130 -11.96 15.37 7.83
N SER A 131 -12.11 15.26 6.50
CA SER A 131 -13.13 14.41 5.89
C SER A 131 -12.98 12.95 6.29
N LEU A 132 -11.75 12.48 6.46
CA LEU A 132 -11.47 11.10 6.84
C LEU A 132 -11.68 10.86 8.34
N LEU A 133 -11.31 11.82 9.20
CA LEU A 133 -11.59 11.74 10.63
C LEU A 133 -13.11 11.65 10.90
N MET A 134 -13.92 12.45 10.19
CA MET A 134 -15.38 12.38 10.30
C MET A 134 -15.99 11.07 9.81
N LEU A 135 -15.31 10.35 8.92
CA LEU A 135 -15.81 9.07 8.42
C LEU A 135 -15.49 7.90 9.37
N VAL A 136 -14.43 8.03 10.17
CA VAL A 136 -13.90 6.95 11.02
C VAL A 136 -14.36 7.06 12.48
N VAL A 137 -14.60 8.27 12.99
CA VAL A 137 -15.11 8.56 14.35
C VAL A 137 -16.63 8.54 14.36
#